data_AF-V4A443-F1
#
_entry.id   AF-V4A443-F1
#
_cell.length_a   1.000
_cell.length_b   1.000
_cell.length_c   1.000
_cell.angle_alpha   90.00
_cell.angle_beta   90.00
_cell.angle_gamma   90.00
#
_symmetry.space_group_name_H-M   'P 1'
#
loop_
_entity.id
_entity.type
_entity.pdbx_description
1 polymer ?
#
loop_
_entity_poly.entity_id
_entity_poly.type
_entity_poly.pdbx_seq_one_letter_code
_entity_poly.pdbx_strand_id
1 'polypeptide(L)'
;MIVYLVYVNGEWDDHILGSPFAQPKSDHHGDFGDHHKPHIHHDPRGDKIKTIRKKVAGVCGGEVYFPRSHICCDGILHRRQGMRPACCGDKLYDFVFDLCCDENKVRPRTVGRPVC
;
A
#
# COMPACT_ATOMS: atom_id res chain seq x y z
N MET A 1 -2.63 -34.30 -50.23
CA MET A 1 -1.25 -34.80 -50.41
C MET A 1 -0.44 -33.63 -50.96
N ILE A 2 0.65 -33.08 -50.43
CA ILE A 2 1.38 -33.08 -49.14
C ILE A 2 1.95 -31.65 -49.02
N VAL A 3 2.05 -31.14 -47.80
CA VAL A 3 2.53 -29.81 -47.42
C VAL A 3 4.06 -29.80 -47.30
N TYR A 4 4.74 -28.73 -47.72
CA TYR A 4 6.07 -28.39 -47.20
C TYR A 4 5.99 -27.05 -46.46
N LEU A 5 6.00 -27.10 -45.13
CA LEU A 5 6.22 -25.94 -44.27
C LEU A 5 7.70 -25.92 -43.92
N VAL A 6 8.39 -24.83 -44.25
CA VAL A 6 9.76 -24.58 -43.78
C VAL A 6 9.66 -23.72 -42.53
N TYR A 7 10.08 -24.28 -41.40
CA TYR A 7 10.06 -23.63 -40.10
C TYR A 7 11.39 -22.92 -39.85
N VAL A 8 11.38 -21.59 -39.82
CA VAL A 8 12.53 -20.79 -39.37
C VAL A 8 12.04 -19.83 -38.29
N ASN A 9 12.48 -20.06 -37.05
CA ASN A 9 12.42 -19.13 -35.91
C ASN A 9 11.07 -18.43 -35.66
N GLY A 10 9.96 -19.13 -35.86
CA GLY A 10 8.75 -18.92 -35.06
C GLY A 10 7.82 -17.76 -35.40
N GLU A 11 8.04 -16.96 -36.45
CA GLU A 11 7.07 -15.91 -36.85
C GLU A 11 7.12 -15.60 -38.36
N TRP A 12 5.95 -15.36 -38.96
CA TRP A 12 5.80 -14.94 -40.36
C TRP A 12 5.85 -13.40 -40.39
N ASP A 13 7.01 -12.81 -40.67
CA ASP A 13 7.18 -11.36 -40.72
C ASP A 13 7.27 -10.83 -42.16
N ASP A 14 6.25 -10.08 -42.58
CA ASP A 14 6.38 -9.12 -43.67
C ASP A 14 7.00 -7.82 -43.11
N HIS A 15 8.11 -7.39 -43.68
CA HIS A 15 8.92 -6.27 -43.18
C HIS A 15 8.73 -4.95 -43.96
N ILE A 16 8.80 -3.84 -43.18
CA ILE A 16 9.23 -2.45 -43.47
C ILE A 16 8.18 -1.43 -44.00
N LEU A 17 7.90 -0.39 -43.19
CA LEU A 17 8.30 1.02 -43.41
C LEU A 17 7.83 1.90 -42.21
N GLY A 18 8.69 2.80 -41.73
CA GLY A 18 8.52 3.50 -40.46
C GLY A 18 7.84 4.88 -40.49
N SER A 19 7.31 5.24 -39.30
CA SER A 19 7.01 6.57 -38.73
C SER A 19 5.93 7.43 -39.42
N PRO A 20 5.33 8.51 -38.83
CA PRO A 20 5.43 9.12 -37.49
C PRO A 20 4.03 9.47 -36.88
N PHE A 21 3.95 10.05 -35.67
CA PHE A 21 2.75 10.64 -35.00
C PHE A 21 1.76 9.64 -34.34
N ALA A 22 2.00 9.23 -33.09
CA ALA A 22 1.54 9.90 -31.86
C ALA A 22 0.04 9.72 -31.55
N GLN A 23 -0.30 8.81 -30.63
CA GLN A 23 -1.57 8.87 -29.89
C GLN A 23 -1.33 9.55 -28.53
N PRO A 24 -2.13 10.57 -28.15
CA PRO A 24 -1.99 11.27 -26.87
C PRO A 24 -2.52 10.43 -25.71
N LYS A 25 -1.77 10.44 -24.60
CA LYS A 25 -2.21 9.96 -23.28
C LYS A 25 -2.98 11.08 -22.58
N SER A 26 -4.06 10.72 -21.88
CA SER A 26 -4.35 11.07 -20.48
C SER A 26 -5.84 11.35 -20.27
N ASP A 27 -6.49 10.50 -19.48
CA ASP A 27 -7.56 10.89 -18.54
C ASP A 27 -7.67 9.75 -17.52
N HIS A 28 -6.90 9.85 -16.43
CA HIS A 28 -7.12 9.01 -15.25
C HIS A 28 -8.04 9.78 -14.32
N HIS A 29 -9.34 9.43 -14.33
CA HIS A 29 -10.23 9.74 -13.23
C HIS A 29 -9.77 8.92 -12.01
N GLY A 30 -9.50 9.61 -10.91
CA GLY A 30 -9.01 9.01 -9.66
C GLY A 30 -10.04 8.10 -9.00
N ASP A 31 -9.55 6.97 -8.48
CA ASP A 31 -10.32 6.05 -7.63
C ASP A 31 -9.80 6.17 -6.19
N PHE A 32 -10.65 6.70 -5.30
CA PHE A 32 -10.45 6.66 -3.86
C PHE A 32 -10.79 5.25 -3.37
N GLY A 33 -9.79 4.38 -3.35
CA GLY A 33 -9.87 3.09 -2.68
C GLY A 33 -8.48 2.53 -2.52
N ASP A 34 -7.99 2.44 -1.28
CA ASP A 34 -6.75 1.76 -0.90
C ASP A 34 -6.87 0.24 -1.11
N HIS A 35 -7.12 -0.18 -2.34
CA HIS A 35 -6.95 -1.54 -2.80
C HIS A 35 -5.48 -1.68 -3.15
N HIS A 36 -4.66 -2.07 -2.16
CA HIS A 36 -3.32 -2.57 -2.38
C HIS A 36 -3.38 -3.89 -3.19
N LYS A 37 -3.69 -3.81 -4.48
CA LYS A 37 -3.57 -4.92 -5.41
C LYS A 37 -2.10 -5.30 -5.46
N PRO A 38 -1.76 -6.60 -5.37
CA PRO A 38 -0.40 -7.01 -5.60
C PRO A 38 0.06 -6.72 -7.02
N HIS A 39 0.92 -5.71 -7.18
CA HIS A 39 1.79 -5.61 -8.33
C HIS A 39 2.82 -6.74 -8.23
N ILE A 40 2.84 -7.60 -9.26
CA ILE A 40 3.86 -8.63 -9.44
C ILE A 40 5.02 -7.94 -10.16
N HIS A 41 6.15 -7.78 -9.48
CA HIS A 41 7.40 -7.41 -10.12
C HIS A 41 8.03 -8.68 -10.70
N HIS A 42 8.19 -8.74 -12.01
CA HIS A 42 8.95 -9.79 -12.67
C HIS A 42 10.44 -9.40 -12.64
N ASP A 43 11.29 -10.23 -12.04
CA ASP A 43 12.74 -10.15 -12.21
C ASP A 43 13.08 -10.59 -13.66
N PRO A 44 13.97 -9.89 -14.39
CA PRO A 44 14.37 -10.27 -15.75
C PRO A 44 15.01 -11.67 -15.86
N ARG A 45 15.30 -12.36 -14.75
CA ARG A 45 15.91 -13.72 -14.74
C ARG A 45 14.93 -14.88 -14.61
N GLY A 46 13.62 -14.65 -14.47
CA GLY A 46 12.63 -15.74 -14.48
C GLY A 46 12.63 -16.66 -13.24
N ASP A 47 13.42 -16.32 -12.22
CA ASP A 47 13.36 -17.01 -10.93
C ASP A 47 12.04 -16.70 -10.21
N LYS A 48 11.38 -17.73 -9.68
CA LYS A 48 10.22 -17.58 -8.76
C LYS A 48 10.71 -17.03 -7.42
N ILE A 49 11.18 -15.78 -7.41
CA ILE A 49 11.45 -15.06 -6.19
C ILE A 49 10.08 -14.81 -5.57
N LYS A 50 9.73 -15.62 -4.56
CA LYS A 50 8.68 -15.26 -3.61
C LYS A 50 9.08 -13.88 -3.12
N THR A 51 8.43 -12.84 -3.63
CA THR A 51 8.57 -11.50 -3.07
C THR A 51 7.95 -11.64 -1.69
N ILE A 52 8.78 -12.03 -0.71
CA ILE A 52 8.45 -11.91 0.68
C ILE A 52 8.24 -10.42 0.78
N ARG A 53 6.97 -10.00 0.72
CA ARG A 53 6.57 -8.66 1.13
C ARG A 53 6.99 -8.61 2.57
N LYS A 54 8.26 -8.24 2.81
CA LYS A 54 8.72 -7.73 4.08
C LYS A 54 7.74 -6.59 4.30
N LYS A 55 6.73 -6.85 5.15
CA LYS A 55 5.85 -5.82 5.67
C LYS A 55 6.79 -4.69 6.02
N VAL A 56 6.67 -3.57 5.32
CA VAL A 56 7.55 -2.43 5.53
C VAL A 56 7.42 -2.10 7.01
N ALA A 57 8.47 -2.44 7.74
CA ALA A 57 8.55 -2.13 9.15
C ALA A 57 8.76 -0.63 9.21
N GLY A 58 7.90 0.07 9.94
CA GLY A 58 8.09 1.49 10.18
C GLY A 58 9.22 1.69 11.18
N VAL A 59 9.73 2.91 11.28
CA VAL A 59 10.67 3.30 12.34
C VAL A 59 10.00 4.34 13.22
N CYS A 60 10.09 4.18 14.53
CA CYS A 60 9.53 5.07 15.54
C CYS A 60 10.56 5.26 16.65
N GLY A 61 10.94 6.51 16.96
CA GLY A 61 11.90 6.77 18.03
C GLY A 61 13.27 6.08 17.86
N GLY A 62 13.63 5.69 16.63
CA GLY A 62 14.84 4.92 16.35
C GLY A 62 14.66 3.39 16.37
N GLU A 63 13.49 2.89 16.74
CA GLU A 63 13.18 1.46 16.75
C GLU A 63 12.35 1.02 15.54
N VAL A 64 12.69 -0.13 14.98
CA VAL A 64 11.97 -0.74 13.87
C VAL A 64 10.74 -1.49 14.40
N TYR A 65 9.55 -1.19 13.88
CA TYR A 65 8.30 -1.80 14.32
C TYR A 65 7.42 -2.26 13.16
N PHE A 66 6.52 -3.20 13.43
CA PHE A 66 5.55 -3.65 12.44
C PHE A 66 4.24 -2.86 12.54
N PRO A 67 3.80 -2.14 11.48
CA PRO A 67 2.59 -1.30 11.53
C PRO A 67 1.28 -2.09 11.69
N ARG A 68 1.33 -3.42 11.54
CA ARG A 68 0.19 -4.29 11.84
C ARG A 68 0.01 -4.58 13.33
N SER A 69 1.08 -4.51 14.13
CA SER A 69 1.04 -4.81 15.56
C SER A 69 1.30 -3.59 16.44
N HIS A 70 1.97 -2.57 15.91
CA HIS A 70 2.30 -1.35 16.64
C HIS A 70 1.95 -0.10 15.83
N ILE A 71 1.86 1.01 16.53
CA ILE A 71 1.59 2.35 16.05
C ILE A 71 2.56 3.30 16.74
N CYS A 72 3.02 4.32 16.02
CA CYS A 72 3.93 5.33 16.55
C CYS A 72 3.13 6.60 16.85
N CYS A 73 3.16 7.08 18.08
CA CYS A 73 2.53 8.32 18.51
C CYS A 73 3.62 9.26 19.03
N ASP A 74 3.87 10.36 18.32
CA ASP A 74 4.87 11.38 18.67
C ASP A 74 6.27 10.79 19.03
N GLY A 75 6.71 9.78 18.29
CA GLY A 75 7.99 9.09 18.52
C GLY A 75 7.95 8.00 19.58
N ILE A 76 6.82 7.80 20.28
CA ILE A 76 6.60 6.69 21.22
C ILE A 76 5.92 5.52 20.52
N LEU A 77 6.53 4.34 20.65
CA LEU A 77 5.99 3.11 20.08
C LEU A 77 4.93 2.50 21.01
N HIS A 78 3.70 2.36 20.50
CA HIS A 78 2.61 1.71 21.21
C HIS A 78 2.16 0.44 20.50
N ARG A 79 1.77 -0.58 21.27
CA ARG A 79 1.11 -1.76 20.72
C ARG A 79 -0.31 -1.40 20.31
N ARG A 80 -0.73 -1.76 19.09
CA ARG A 80 -2.11 -1.56 18.63
C ARG A 80 -3.07 -2.31 19.54
N GLN A 81 -3.90 -1.55 20.24
CA GLN A 81 -4.93 -2.03 21.16
C GLN A 81 -6.21 -1.22 20.89
N GLY A 82 -7.37 -1.85 21.08
CA GLY A 82 -8.66 -1.24 20.76
C GLY A 82 -9.18 -1.54 19.35
N MET A 83 -10.42 -1.13 19.10
CA MET A 83 -11.14 -1.27 17.84
C MET A 83 -10.61 -0.29 16.78
N ARG A 84 -10.41 0.98 17.16
CA ARG A 84 -9.86 2.02 16.26
C ARG A 84 -8.74 2.78 16.97
N PRO A 85 -7.54 2.18 17.09
CA PRO A 85 -6.39 2.85 17.71
C PRO A 85 -6.02 4.13 16.97
N ALA A 86 -5.86 5.22 17.72
CA ALA A 86 -5.45 6.54 17.24
C ALA A 86 -4.48 7.20 18.25
N CYS A 87 -3.74 8.20 17.80
CA CYS A 87 -2.80 8.93 18.65
C CYS A 87 -3.40 10.25 19.13
N CYS A 88 -3.28 10.53 20.42
CA CYS A 88 -3.57 11.82 21.05
C CYS A 88 -2.25 12.34 21.63
N GLY A 89 -1.50 13.08 20.81
CA GLY A 89 -0.10 13.38 21.08
C GLY A 89 0.75 12.11 21.13
N ASP A 90 1.41 11.89 22.26
CA ASP A 90 2.29 10.77 22.56
C ASP A 90 1.53 9.53 23.07
N LYS A 91 0.21 9.63 23.30
CA LYS A 91 -0.62 8.55 23.88
C LYS A 91 -1.46 7.84 22.83
N LEU A 92 -1.53 6.52 22.97
CA LEU A 92 -2.49 5.68 22.24
C LEU A 92 -3.86 5.72 22.92
N TYR A 93 -4.92 5.99 22.16
CA TYR A 93 -6.30 5.88 22.61
C TYR A 93 -7.15 5.15 21.57
N ASP A 94 -8.33 4.67 21.97
CA ASP A 94 -9.29 4.09 21.05
C ASP A 94 -10.32 5.15 20.64
N PHE A 95 -10.36 5.51 19.36
CA PHE A 95 -11.31 6.49 18.87
C PHE A 95 -12.77 6.06 19.07
N VAL A 96 -13.06 4.75 19.22
CA VAL A 96 -14.41 4.25 19.48
C VAL A 96 -14.88 4.60 20.88
N PHE A 97 -14.01 4.47 21.89
CA PHE A 97 -14.39 4.62 23.29
C PHE A 97 -13.96 5.94 23.89
N ASP A 98 -12.95 6.58 23.33
CA ASP A 98 -12.34 7.79 23.86
C ASP A 98 -12.27 8.89 22.79
N LEU A 99 -12.00 10.10 23.26
CA LEU A 99 -11.76 11.29 22.44
C LEU A 99 -10.52 12.02 22.92
N CYS A 100 -9.81 12.58 21.94
CA CYS A 100 -8.65 13.43 22.17
C CYS A 100 -9.13 14.87 22.28
N CYS A 101 -8.86 15.49 23.41
CA CYS A 101 -9.10 16.89 23.69
C CYS A 101 -7.85 17.72 23.50
N ASP A 102 -8.02 19.04 23.56
CA ASP A 102 -6.91 19.98 23.56
C ASP A 102 -5.87 19.58 24.63
N GLU A 103 -4.60 19.88 24.34
CA GLU A 103 -3.46 19.52 25.19
C GLU A 103 -3.21 18.00 25.33
N ASN A 104 -3.57 17.20 24.32
CA ASN A 104 -3.34 15.75 24.28
C ASN A 104 -4.04 14.98 25.44
N LYS A 105 -5.19 15.47 25.91
CA LYS A 105 -5.97 14.83 26.98
C LYS A 105 -6.96 13.82 26.41
N VAL A 106 -6.84 12.56 26.81
CA VAL A 106 -7.79 11.50 26.44
C VAL A 106 -8.92 11.47 27.45
N ARG A 107 -10.18 11.56 26.98
CA ARG A 107 -11.37 11.39 27.82
C ARG A 107 -12.27 10.28 27.26
N PRO A 108 -12.97 9.52 28.12
CA PRO A 108 -13.93 8.52 27.66
C PRO A 108 -15.17 9.18 27.08
N ARG A 109 -15.71 8.59 26.01
CA ARG A 109 -17.03 8.89 25.47
C ARG A 109 -18.07 8.35 26.42
N THR A 110 -18.72 9.25 27.16
CA THR A 110 -19.88 8.90 27.98
C THR A 110 -21.15 8.85 27.13
N VAL A 111 -22.17 8.14 27.61
CA VAL A 111 -23.50 8.11 26.98
C VAL A 111 -24.10 9.53 27.09
N GLY A 112 -23.97 10.32 26.03
CA GLY A 112 -24.33 11.74 26.02
C GLY A 112 -23.62 12.50 24.90
N ARG A 113 -23.53 13.83 25.01
CA ARG A 113 -22.74 14.68 24.11
C ARG A 113 -21.27 14.56 24.52
N PRO A 114 -20.41 13.88 23.75
CA PRO A 114 -19.01 13.70 24.11
C PRO A 114 -18.31 15.05 23.87
N VAL A 115 -17.97 15.77 24.94
CA VAL A 115 -17.30 17.07 24.87
C VAL A 115 -15.95 17.04 25.56
N CYS A 116 -15.01 17.66 24.87
CA CYS A 116 -13.95 18.44 25.48
C CYS A 116 -14.59 19.77 25.91
#